data_AF-A0A210PS51-F1
#
_entry.id   AF-A0A210PS51-F1
#
_cell.length_a   1.000
_cell.length_b   1.000
_cell.length_c   1.000
_cell.angle_alpha   90.00
_cell.angle_beta   90.00
_cell.angle_gamma   90.00
#
_symmetry.space_group_name_H-M   'P 1'
#
loop_
_entity.id
_entity.type
_entity.pdbx_description
1 polymer ?
#
loop_
_entity_poly.entity_id
_entity_poly.type
_entity_poly.pdbx_seq_one_letter_code
_entity_poly.pdbx_strand_id
1 'polypeptide(L)'
;MQQKNWNMILDGKLHVGFCPIQKVGSTFWRRVLEYCGGRRRYTSVFEVKWQDMKTPHVQKYRDRGPSLLESSIKFMFVRNPYQRLFSGWVDKLLSPNPIFWEKVGVRVNEFLNQKSTFDCGHDVTFAEFVKYFIHTQQTKSGRDPHFIPMYEHCSPCHHKFDFIGTMETFNKDAAYLMEIISNRSHVNISIEDMKGAGYDSLNDHTMRLYRFKPDTLKCVSFHNAMQRSWRNLQIRGYLGKNVSLPFTRVEAGSVKRNTFLSALVTAYESSGSKSYRRANRREAMMEAYGTVCTDDLERLRQIFKLDWILFGYNDRPIEIFELSRHYNKSFSFFDVEE
;
A
#
# COMPACT_ATOMS: atom_id res chain seq x y z
N MET A 1 10.03 17.07 -28.37
CA MET A 1 10.19 16.07 -27.29
C MET A 1 8.84 15.92 -26.59
N GLN A 2 8.14 14.79 -26.75
CA GLN A 2 6.88 14.56 -26.06
C GLN A 2 7.13 14.47 -24.54
N GLN A 3 6.61 15.43 -23.77
CA GLN A 3 6.58 15.39 -22.30
C GLN A 3 5.80 14.15 -21.84
N LYS A 4 6.50 13.04 -21.62
CA LYS A 4 5.91 11.86 -20.96
C LYS A 4 5.45 12.29 -19.56
N ASN A 5 4.22 11.88 -19.22
CA ASN A 5 3.45 12.33 -18.06
C ASN A 5 4.26 12.46 -16.77
N TRP A 6 4.59 13.68 -16.39
CA TRP A 6 5.28 13.98 -15.14
C TRP A 6 4.29 13.98 -13.98
N ASN A 7 4.16 12.85 -13.29
CA ASN A 7 3.25 12.68 -12.15
C ASN A 7 3.90 13.18 -10.86
N MET A 8 4.04 14.50 -10.72
CA MET A 8 4.64 15.11 -9.54
C MET A 8 3.70 16.10 -8.87
N ILE A 9 3.75 16.07 -7.55
CA ILE A 9 3.12 17.01 -6.63
C ILE A 9 4.13 18.11 -6.35
N LEU A 10 3.76 19.36 -6.62
CA LEU A 10 4.60 20.51 -6.27
C LEU A 10 4.02 21.24 -5.07
N ASP A 11 4.87 21.49 -4.07
CA ASP A 11 4.58 22.38 -2.96
C ASP A 11 5.58 23.55 -2.98
N GLY A 12 5.06 24.73 -3.30
CA GLY A 12 5.88 25.94 -3.43
C GLY A 12 6.27 26.58 -2.10
N LYS A 13 5.56 26.28 -1.01
CA LYS A 13 5.92 26.78 0.32
C LYS A 13 7.08 25.97 0.90
N LEU A 14 7.04 24.67 0.68
CA LEU A 14 8.09 23.75 1.13
C LEU A 14 9.26 23.66 0.14
N HIS A 15 9.11 24.21 -1.07
CA HIS A 15 10.06 24.09 -2.17
C HIS A 15 10.39 22.63 -2.48
N VAL A 16 9.36 21.79 -2.62
CA VAL A 16 9.52 20.36 -2.93
C VAL A 16 8.67 19.89 -4.11
N GLY A 17 9.23 18.94 -4.85
CA GLY A 17 8.55 18.14 -5.85
C GLY A 17 8.49 16.68 -5.41
N PHE A 18 7.31 16.13 -5.16
CA PHE A 18 7.12 14.76 -4.70
C PHE A 18 6.48 13.88 -5.77
N CYS A 19 7.12 12.76 -6.12
CA CYS A 19 6.49 11.75 -6.98
C CYS A 19 5.75 10.67 -6.17
N PRO A 20 4.40 10.60 -6.21
CA PRO A 20 3.61 9.81 -5.27
C PRO A 20 3.35 8.37 -5.76
N ILE A 21 4.40 7.56 -5.89
CA ILE A 21 4.29 6.14 -6.25
C ILE A 21 3.37 5.40 -5.27
N GLN A 22 2.43 4.62 -5.78
CA GLN A 22 1.57 3.86 -4.88
C GLN A 22 2.34 2.78 -4.11
N LYS A 23 1.93 2.57 -2.85
CA LYS A 23 2.46 1.52 -1.93
C LYS A 23 3.90 1.71 -1.43
N VAL A 24 4.42 2.95 -1.50
CA VAL A 24 5.73 3.36 -0.94
C VAL A 24 5.61 4.50 0.09
N GLY A 25 4.52 4.52 0.86
CA GLY A 25 4.29 5.58 1.85
C GLY A 25 3.76 6.90 1.29
N SER A 26 3.26 6.95 0.04
CA SER A 26 2.81 8.22 -0.54
C SER A 26 1.59 8.85 0.12
N THR A 27 0.72 8.08 0.78
CA THR A 27 -0.34 8.67 1.61
C THR A 27 0.26 9.46 2.77
N PHE A 28 1.30 8.93 3.41
CA PHE A 28 2.00 9.61 4.49
C PHE A 28 2.64 10.92 4.00
N TRP A 29 3.40 10.88 2.91
CA TRP A 29 4.01 12.09 2.36
C TRP A 29 2.99 13.14 1.91
N ARG A 30 1.84 12.72 1.36
CA ARG A 30 0.75 13.67 1.06
C ARG A 30 0.18 14.32 2.33
N ARG A 31 0.06 13.56 3.44
CA ARG A 31 -0.36 14.12 4.73
C ARG A 31 0.69 15.10 5.26
N VAL A 32 1.98 14.79 5.16
CA VAL A 32 3.09 15.68 5.54
C VAL A 32 3.03 17.00 4.77
N LEU A 33 2.87 16.95 3.44
CA LEU A 33 2.78 18.17 2.63
C LEU A 33 1.58 19.04 3.02
N GLU A 34 0.41 18.44 3.24
CA GLU A 34 -0.78 19.18 3.69
C GLU A 34 -0.64 19.74 5.11
N TYR A 35 -0.04 18.96 6.02
CA TYR A 35 0.27 19.36 7.40
C TYR A 35 1.18 20.59 7.43
N CYS A 36 2.30 20.53 6.71
CA CYS A 36 3.29 21.60 6.64
C CYS A 36 2.83 22.81 5.80
N GLY A 37 1.94 22.57 4.82
CA GLY A 37 1.34 23.60 3.97
C GLY A 37 0.61 24.69 4.78
N GLY A 38 0.03 24.34 5.94
CA GLY A 38 -0.51 25.29 6.91
C GLY A 38 -1.89 25.88 6.56
N ARG A 39 -2.69 25.21 5.72
CA ARG A 39 -4.09 25.64 5.43
C ARG A 39 -4.99 25.56 6.65
N ARG A 40 -4.75 24.52 7.44
CA ARG A 40 -5.51 24.17 8.61
C ARG A 40 -4.53 23.87 9.72
N ARG A 41 -4.97 24.16 10.94
CA ARG A 41 -4.23 23.80 12.13
C ARG A 41 -4.52 22.33 12.43
N TYR A 42 -3.53 21.50 12.20
CA TYR A 42 -3.51 20.11 12.64
C TYR A 42 -2.53 20.02 13.80
N THR A 43 -2.82 19.15 14.76
CA THR A 43 -1.91 18.84 15.87
C THR A 43 -1.03 17.62 15.56
N SER A 44 -1.40 16.83 14.54
CA SER A 44 -0.64 15.69 14.06
C SER A 44 -0.85 15.47 12.56
N VAL A 45 0.17 14.91 11.90
CA VAL A 45 0.10 14.47 10.49
C VAL A 45 -1.03 13.46 10.26
N PHE A 46 -1.39 12.65 11.27
CA PHE A 46 -2.45 11.65 11.16
C PHE A 46 -3.88 12.23 11.27
N GLU A 47 -4.03 13.48 11.70
CA GLU A 47 -5.34 14.16 11.66
C GLU A 47 -5.74 14.57 10.24
N VAL A 48 -4.77 14.63 9.32
CA VAL A 48 -5.00 15.00 7.91
C VAL A 48 -5.79 13.91 7.21
N LYS A 49 -7.02 14.25 6.81
CA LYS A 49 -7.94 13.31 6.14
C LYS A 49 -7.72 13.28 4.65
N TRP A 50 -8.18 12.20 4.01
CA TRP A 50 -8.09 12.03 2.55
C TRP A 50 -8.77 13.15 1.76
N GLN A 51 -9.87 13.71 2.27
CA GLN A 51 -10.57 14.84 1.67
C GLN A 51 -9.68 16.08 1.59
N ASP A 52 -8.82 16.27 2.59
CA ASP A 52 -8.01 17.48 2.74
C ASP A 52 -6.82 17.44 1.78
N MET A 53 -6.27 16.25 1.52
CA MET A 53 -5.21 16.00 0.54
C MET A 53 -5.66 16.15 -0.92
N LYS A 54 -6.95 16.36 -1.20
CA LYS A 54 -7.45 16.66 -2.55
C LYS A 54 -7.45 18.16 -2.88
N THR A 55 -7.15 19.01 -1.90
CA THR A 55 -7.28 20.47 -2.03
C THR A 55 -6.11 21.08 -2.83
N PRO A 56 -6.32 22.13 -3.66
CA PRO A 56 -5.38 22.52 -4.73
C PRO A 56 -4.05 23.21 -4.33
N HIS A 57 -3.51 23.07 -3.12
CA HIS A 57 -2.17 23.63 -2.83
C HIS A 57 -1.04 22.81 -3.43
N VAL A 58 -1.26 21.50 -3.49
CA VAL A 58 -0.48 20.53 -4.25
C VAL A 58 -0.97 20.61 -5.69
N GLN A 59 -0.37 21.51 -6.45
CA GLN A 59 -0.66 21.64 -7.88
C GLN A 59 0.13 20.58 -8.65
N LYS A 60 -0.50 19.96 -9.64
CA LYS A 60 0.24 19.04 -10.51
C LYS A 60 1.22 19.88 -11.32
N TYR A 61 2.35 19.30 -11.72
CA TYR A 61 3.34 19.97 -12.56
C TYR A 61 2.74 20.79 -13.72
N ARG A 62 1.65 20.29 -14.34
CA ARG A 62 0.93 20.96 -15.43
C ARG A 62 0.42 22.36 -15.09
N ASP A 63 0.28 22.70 -13.80
CA ASP A 63 -0.42 23.91 -13.35
C ASP A 63 0.52 25.08 -12.94
N ARG A 64 1.82 24.83 -12.67
CA ARG A 64 2.78 25.87 -12.19
C ARG A 64 4.03 26.11 -13.05
N GLY A 65 4.22 25.37 -14.14
CA GLY A 65 5.33 25.59 -15.07
C GLY A 65 6.73 25.21 -14.54
N PRO A 66 7.79 25.38 -15.37
CA PRO A 66 9.14 24.82 -15.12
C PRO A 66 9.92 25.43 -13.94
N SER A 67 9.72 26.72 -13.63
CA SER A 67 10.57 27.48 -12.69
C SER A 67 10.43 27.06 -11.22
N LEU A 68 9.21 26.73 -10.78
CA LEU A 68 8.99 26.19 -9.44
C LEU A 68 9.69 24.84 -9.25
N LEU A 69 9.80 24.07 -10.31
CA LEU A 69 10.38 22.75 -10.24
C LEU A 69 11.91 22.76 -10.22
N GLU A 70 12.52 23.69 -10.96
CA GLU A 70 13.97 23.90 -10.94
C GLU A 70 14.48 24.26 -9.55
N SER A 71 13.71 25.08 -8.81
CA SER A 71 14.05 25.52 -7.46
C SER A 71 13.70 24.50 -6.36
N SER A 72 12.90 23.48 -6.67
CA SER A 72 12.38 22.52 -5.69
C SER A 72 13.28 21.30 -5.50
N ILE A 73 13.39 20.81 -4.25
CA ILE A 73 13.95 19.49 -3.94
C ILE A 73 12.99 18.43 -4.47
N LYS A 74 13.44 17.63 -5.41
CA LYS A 74 12.66 16.54 -6.00
C LYS A 74 12.94 15.25 -5.26
N PHE A 75 11.90 14.63 -4.72
CA PHE A 75 12.06 13.38 -3.99
C PHE A 75 11.02 12.33 -4.39
N MET A 76 11.41 11.08 -4.20
CA MET A 76 10.53 9.93 -4.31
C MET A 76 10.92 8.87 -3.27
N PHE A 77 10.00 7.94 -3.02
CA PHE A 77 10.29 6.74 -2.26
C PHE A 77 10.12 5.52 -3.15
N VAL A 78 10.88 4.47 -2.88
CA VAL A 78 10.81 3.18 -3.57
C VAL A 78 10.66 2.06 -2.56
N ARG A 79 10.40 0.86 -3.05
CA ARG A 79 10.27 -0.37 -2.25
C ARG A 79 10.63 -1.56 -3.10
N ASN A 80 11.18 -2.62 -2.51
CA ASN A 80 11.37 -3.88 -3.22
C ASN A 80 10.11 -4.26 -4.04
N PRO A 81 10.20 -4.37 -5.38
CA PRO A 81 9.01 -4.54 -6.22
C PRO A 81 8.15 -5.76 -5.88
N TYR A 82 8.72 -6.88 -5.43
CA TYR A 82 7.92 -8.03 -4.98
C TYR A 82 7.10 -7.71 -3.73
N GLN A 83 7.72 -7.05 -2.74
CA GLN A 83 6.99 -6.62 -1.55
C GLN A 83 5.92 -5.57 -1.87
N ARG A 84 6.18 -4.71 -2.86
CA ARG A 84 5.26 -3.66 -3.30
C ARG A 84 4.03 -4.26 -3.99
N LEU A 85 4.24 -5.19 -4.94
CA LEU A 85 3.16 -5.88 -5.64
C LEU A 85 2.26 -6.63 -4.65
N PHE A 86 2.85 -7.41 -3.75
CA PHE A 86 2.14 -8.10 -2.67
C PHE A 86 1.37 -7.11 -1.77
N SER A 87 1.99 -5.99 -1.39
CA SER A 87 1.32 -4.95 -0.61
C SER A 87 0.10 -4.36 -1.30
N GLY A 88 0.16 -4.26 -2.63
CA GLY A 88 -0.94 -3.81 -3.47
C GLY A 88 -2.10 -4.80 -3.40
N TRP A 89 -1.84 -6.07 -3.70
CA TRP A 89 -2.87 -7.12 -3.66
C TRP A 89 -3.54 -7.22 -2.29
N VAL A 90 -2.76 -7.23 -1.19
CA VAL A 90 -3.31 -7.27 0.19
C VAL A 90 -4.24 -6.09 0.50
N ASP A 91 -3.86 -4.87 0.09
CA ASP A 91 -4.66 -3.66 0.36
C ASP A 91 -5.87 -3.50 -0.57
N LYS A 92 -5.81 -4.06 -1.78
CA LYS A 92 -6.82 -3.83 -2.82
C LYS A 92 -7.78 -4.98 -3.01
N LEU A 93 -7.31 -6.22 -2.93
CA LEU A 93 -8.06 -7.42 -3.29
C LEU A 93 -8.33 -8.29 -2.07
N LEU A 94 -7.39 -8.46 -1.14
CA LEU A 94 -7.66 -9.21 0.09
C LEU A 94 -8.58 -8.45 1.05
N SER A 95 -8.31 -7.16 1.27
CA SER A 95 -9.14 -6.31 2.13
C SER A 95 -10.57 -6.13 1.62
N PRO A 96 -11.54 -5.88 2.52
CA PRO A 96 -12.93 -5.59 2.14
C PRO A 96 -13.02 -4.27 1.37
N ASN A 97 -12.90 -4.37 0.05
CA ASN A 97 -12.75 -3.24 -0.85
C ASN A 97 -13.53 -3.50 -2.16
N PRO A 98 -14.86 -3.37 -2.12
CA PRO A 98 -15.73 -3.71 -3.24
C PRO A 98 -15.39 -2.93 -4.52
N ILE A 99 -14.84 -1.72 -4.41
CA ILE A 99 -14.38 -0.92 -5.55
C ILE A 99 -13.29 -1.65 -6.35
N PHE A 100 -12.33 -2.28 -5.67
CA PHE A 100 -11.23 -2.99 -6.33
C PHE A 100 -11.59 -4.44 -6.67
N TRP A 101 -12.50 -5.05 -5.92
CA TRP A 101 -13.09 -6.33 -6.31
C TRP A 101 -13.79 -6.20 -7.66
N GLU A 102 -14.63 -5.18 -7.84
CA GLU A 102 -15.28 -4.90 -9.13
C GLU A 102 -14.26 -4.47 -10.20
N LYS A 103 -13.41 -3.49 -9.90
CA LYS A 103 -12.50 -2.90 -10.91
C LYS A 103 -11.41 -3.86 -11.41
N VAL A 104 -10.89 -4.71 -10.52
CA VAL A 104 -9.73 -5.57 -10.79
C VAL A 104 -10.09 -7.04 -10.62
N GLY A 105 -10.78 -7.40 -9.53
CA GLY A 105 -11.12 -8.79 -9.23
C GLY A 105 -11.98 -9.44 -10.31
N VAL A 106 -13.09 -8.81 -10.69
CA VAL A 106 -13.97 -9.31 -11.77
C VAL A 106 -13.20 -9.48 -13.08
N ARG A 107 -12.33 -8.52 -13.43
CA ARG A 107 -11.50 -8.61 -14.65
C ARG A 107 -10.48 -9.74 -14.61
N VAL A 108 -9.97 -10.09 -13.44
CA VAL A 108 -9.10 -11.27 -13.27
C VAL A 108 -9.91 -12.53 -13.56
N ASN A 109 -11.11 -12.65 -13.00
CA ASN A 109 -11.99 -13.80 -13.20
C ASN A 109 -12.38 -13.95 -14.68
N GLU A 110 -12.76 -12.85 -15.33
CA GLU A 110 -13.03 -12.79 -16.78
C GLU A 110 -11.82 -13.22 -17.60
N PHE A 111 -10.62 -12.68 -17.31
CA PHE A 111 -9.39 -13.02 -18.01
C PHE A 111 -9.04 -14.51 -17.90
N LEU A 112 -9.30 -15.12 -16.74
CA LEU A 112 -9.04 -16.54 -16.50
C LEU A 112 -10.15 -17.45 -17.03
N ASN A 113 -11.21 -16.89 -17.64
CA ASN A 113 -12.44 -17.61 -18.00
C ASN A 113 -13.01 -18.41 -16.83
N GLN A 114 -12.81 -17.93 -15.62
CA GLN A 114 -13.37 -18.55 -14.43
C GLN A 114 -14.85 -18.18 -14.38
N LYS A 115 -15.71 -19.21 -14.39
CA LYS A 115 -17.06 -19.07 -13.85
C LYS A 115 -16.90 -18.90 -12.34
N SER A 116 -16.50 -17.71 -11.88
CA SER A 116 -16.54 -17.43 -10.46
C SER A 116 -17.99 -17.61 -10.02
N THR A 117 -18.18 -18.32 -8.93
CA THR A 117 -19.48 -18.47 -8.28
C THR A 117 -20.00 -17.12 -7.77
N PHE A 118 -19.17 -16.08 -7.78
CA PHE A 118 -19.44 -14.78 -7.19
C PHE A 118 -19.20 -13.63 -8.17
N ASP A 119 -20.24 -12.85 -8.46
CA ASP A 119 -20.20 -11.67 -9.35
C ASP A 119 -19.31 -10.52 -8.85
N CYS A 120 -18.67 -10.66 -7.68
CA CYS A 120 -17.95 -9.58 -7.03
C CYS A 120 -16.44 -9.57 -7.25
N GLY A 121 -15.79 -10.70 -7.58
CA GLY A 121 -14.31 -10.76 -7.74
C GLY A 121 -13.51 -10.60 -6.44
N HIS A 122 -14.08 -10.99 -5.30
CA HIS A 122 -13.47 -10.89 -3.97
C HIS A 122 -12.59 -12.11 -3.58
N ASP A 123 -12.67 -13.16 -4.40
CA ASP A 123 -12.07 -14.49 -4.28
C ASP A 123 -10.71 -14.61 -4.99
N VAL A 124 -10.29 -13.57 -5.73
CA VAL A 124 -9.05 -13.56 -6.51
C VAL A 124 -7.81 -13.83 -5.64
N THR A 125 -7.17 -14.96 -5.89
CA THR A 125 -5.92 -15.35 -5.24
C THR A 125 -4.73 -14.52 -5.73
N PHE A 126 -3.61 -14.58 -5.00
CA PHE A 126 -2.42 -13.85 -5.40
C PHE A 126 -1.83 -14.36 -6.72
N ALA A 127 -1.82 -15.67 -6.97
CA ALA A 127 -1.32 -16.25 -8.22
C ALA A 127 -2.15 -15.84 -9.44
N GLU A 128 -3.48 -15.83 -9.31
CA GLU A 128 -4.40 -15.37 -10.37
C GLU A 128 -4.21 -13.89 -10.66
N PHE A 129 -4.10 -13.07 -9.60
CA PHE A 129 -3.75 -11.67 -9.74
C PHE A 129 -2.41 -11.46 -10.44
N VAL A 130 -1.37 -12.25 -10.14
CA VAL A 130 -0.06 -12.15 -10.80
C VAL A 130 -0.17 -12.44 -12.30
N LYS A 131 -0.90 -13.48 -12.70
CA LYS A 131 -1.14 -13.79 -14.12
C LYS A 131 -1.81 -12.62 -14.84
N TYR A 132 -2.87 -12.08 -14.25
CA TYR A 132 -3.55 -10.92 -14.81
C TYR A 132 -2.64 -9.68 -14.84
N PHE A 133 -1.87 -9.42 -13.79
CA PHE A 133 -0.90 -8.33 -13.76
C PHE A 133 0.10 -8.44 -14.93
N ILE A 134 0.70 -9.62 -15.13
CA ILE A 134 1.59 -9.89 -16.26
C ILE A 134 0.89 -9.57 -17.59
N HIS A 135 -0.33 -10.07 -17.78
CA HIS A 135 -1.14 -9.79 -18.97
C HIS A 135 -1.32 -8.28 -19.19
N THR A 136 -1.70 -7.51 -18.16
CA THR A 136 -1.86 -6.05 -18.27
C THR A 136 -0.56 -5.32 -18.61
N GLN A 137 0.60 -5.85 -18.19
CA GLN A 137 1.90 -5.25 -18.54
C GLN A 137 2.31 -5.55 -19.97
N GLN A 138 1.92 -6.70 -20.52
CA GLN A 138 2.18 -7.09 -21.90
C GLN A 138 1.26 -6.35 -22.88
N THR A 139 -0.05 -6.31 -22.60
CA THR A 139 -1.04 -5.68 -23.49
C THR A 139 -1.13 -4.17 -23.31
N LYS A 140 -0.57 -3.63 -22.23
CA LYS A 140 -0.69 -2.22 -21.80
C LYS A 140 -2.14 -1.77 -21.54
N SER A 141 -3.09 -2.70 -21.47
CA SER A 141 -4.50 -2.46 -21.14
C SER A 141 -4.82 -2.87 -19.71
N GLY A 142 -5.84 -2.25 -19.10
CA GLY A 142 -6.33 -2.63 -17.76
C GLY A 142 -5.36 -2.34 -16.59
N ARG A 143 -4.30 -1.56 -16.83
CA ARG A 143 -3.26 -1.28 -15.81
C ARG A 143 -3.76 -0.35 -14.71
N ASP A 144 -3.37 -0.64 -13.47
CA ASP A 144 -3.67 0.19 -12.30
C ASP A 144 -2.39 0.81 -11.70
N PRO A 145 -2.37 2.11 -11.36
CA PRO A 145 -1.21 2.78 -10.76
C PRO A 145 -0.68 2.15 -9.46
N HIS A 146 -1.49 1.34 -8.77
CA HIS A 146 -1.07 0.61 -7.57
C HIS A 146 -0.11 -0.55 -7.86
N PHE A 147 -0.07 -1.04 -9.11
CA PHE A 147 0.68 -2.24 -9.48
C PHE A 147 1.78 -1.97 -10.51
N ILE A 148 1.69 -0.91 -11.32
CA ILE A 148 2.69 -0.61 -12.35
C ILE A 148 4.11 -0.46 -11.76
N PRO A 149 5.18 -0.78 -12.52
CA PRO A 149 6.56 -0.57 -12.10
C PRO A 149 6.86 0.87 -11.65
N MET A 150 7.77 1.02 -10.69
CA MET A 150 8.10 2.31 -10.08
C MET A 150 8.82 3.25 -11.05
N TYR A 151 9.72 2.69 -11.87
CA TYR A 151 10.43 3.43 -12.92
C TYR A 151 9.45 4.02 -13.94
N GLU A 152 8.35 3.32 -14.26
CA GLU A 152 7.35 3.83 -15.20
C GLU A 152 6.51 4.95 -14.56
N HIS A 153 6.22 4.83 -13.25
CA HIS A 153 5.39 5.80 -12.54
C HIS A 153 6.04 7.19 -12.46
N CYS A 154 7.35 7.25 -12.17
CA CYS A 154 8.08 8.49 -11.90
C CYS A 154 9.18 8.82 -12.92
N SER A 155 9.53 7.90 -13.82
CA SER A 155 10.53 8.09 -14.86
C SER A 155 11.85 8.72 -14.37
N PRO A 156 12.53 8.16 -13.34
CA PRO A 156 13.76 8.73 -12.78
C PRO A 156 14.90 8.81 -13.80
N CYS A 157 14.86 8.04 -14.90
CA CYS A 157 15.84 8.18 -15.99
C CYS A 157 15.71 9.50 -16.77
N HIS A 158 14.55 10.15 -16.74
CA HIS A 158 14.29 11.41 -17.43
C HIS A 158 14.22 12.60 -16.47
N HIS A 159 14.17 12.35 -15.16
CA HIS A 159 13.95 13.37 -14.14
C HIS A 159 14.94 13.17 -13.00
N LYS A 160 15.79 14.17 -12.76
CA LYS A 160 16.75 14.15 -11.67
C LYS A 160 16.02 14.31 -10.34
N PHE A 161 16.03 13.26 -9.54
CA PHE A 161 15.61 13.29 -8.15
C PHE A 161 16.81 13.66 -7.27
N ASP A 162 16.60 14.59 -6.35
CA ASP A 162 17.59 15.01 -5.36
C ASP A 162 17.62 14.03 -4.17
N PHE A 163 16.52 13.31 -3.93
CA PHE A 163 16.43 12.29 -2.89
C PHE A 163 15.57 11.08 -3.31
N ILE A 164 16.09 9.87 -3.11
CA ILE A 164 15.36 8.62 -3.30
C ILE A 164 15.46 7.80 -2.01
N GLY A 165 14.38 7.79 -1.23
CA GLY A 165 14.27 6.98 -0.01
C GLY A 165 13.70 5.58 -0.30
N THR A 166 13.87 4.64 0.63
CA THR A 166 13.33 3.27 0.54
C THR A 166 12.31 2.98 1.65
N MET A 167 11.43 2.02 1.41
CA MET A 167 10.51 1.56 2.46
C MET A 167 11.20 0.70 3.51
N GLU A 168 12.33 0.09 3.16
CA GLU A 168 13.16 -0.75 3.98
C GLU A 168 13.88 0.06 5.07
N THR A 169 14.30 1.30 4.74
CA THR A 169 14.90 2.27 5.67
C THR A 169 14.00 3.47 5.97
N PHE A 170 12.68 3.35 5.73
CA PHE A 170 11.72 4.46 5.70
C PHE A 170 11.86 5.47 6.83
N ASN A 171 11.97 5.04 8.08
CA ASN A 171 12.06 5.95 9.22
C ASN A 171 13.34 6.81 9.16
N LYS A 172 14.48 6.22 8.84
CA LYS A 172 15.75 6.93 8.72
C LYS A 172 15.71 7.92 7.55
N ASP A 173 15.21 7.44 6.41
CA ASP A 173 15.13 8.23 5.18
C ASP A 173 14.13 9.39 5.31
N ALA A 174 12.99 9.16 5.97
CA ALA A 174 12.01 10.20 6.23
C ALA A 174 12.52 11.25 7.21
N ALA A 175 13.21 10.85 8.29
CA ALA A 175 13.83 11.80 9.22
C ALA A 175 14.84 12.71 8.51
N TYR A 176 15.73 12.13 7.70
CA TYR A 176 16.73 12.88 6.96
C TYR A 176 16.11 13.84 5.94
N LEU A 177 15.10 13.38 5.18
CA LEU A 177 14.41 14.26 4.23
C LEU A 177 13.65 15.39 4.94
N MET A 178 13.02 15.11 6.09
CA MET A 178 12.35 16.13 6.89
C MET A 178 13.34 17.20 7.37
N GLU A 179 14.53 16.82 7.83
CA GLU A 179 15.59 17.75 8.22
C GLU A 179 15.98 18.68 7.07
N ILE A 180 16.17 18.13 5.87
CA ILE A 180 16.47 18.93 4.67
C ILE A 180 15.34 19.93 4.36
N ILE A 181 14.08 19.46 4.40
CA ILE A 181 12.91 20.30 4.12
C ILE A 181 12.79 21.41 5.17
N SER A 182 12.96 21.09 6.45
CA SER A 182 12.91 22.05 7.55
C SER A 182 13.98 23.14 7.41
N ASN A 183 15.21 22.76 7.07
CA ASN A 183 16.31 23.70 6.88
C ASN A 183 16.08 24.65 5.69
N ARG A 184 15.38 24.21 4.63
CA ARG A 184 15.08 25.04 3.46
C ARG A 184 13.82 25.90 3.60
N SER A 185 12.77 25.37 4.22
CA SER A 185 11.44 25.99 4.21
C SER A 185 11.09 26.70 5.53
N HIS A 186 11.96 26.59 6.54
CA HIS A 186 11.71 27.07 7.90
C HIS A 186 10.43 26.50 8.54
N VAL A 187 9.95 25.36 8.06
CA VAL A 187 8.83 24.62 8.66
C VAL A 187 9.38 23.57 9.62
N ASN A 188 8.93 23.59 10.88
CA ASN A 188 9.31 22.59 11.87
C ASN A 188 8.47 21.31 11.66
N ILE A 189 9.13 20.22 11.27
CA ILE A 189 8.54 18.88 11.20
C ILE A 189 9.55 17.86 11.72
N SER A 190 9.09 16.89 12.50
CA SER A 190 9.93 15.88 13.10
C SER A 190 9.37 14.47 12.92
N ILE A 191 10.22 13.47 13.11
CA ILE A 191 9.77 12.08 13.15
C ILE A 191 8.87 11.79 14.36
N GLU A 192 8.91 12.63 15.40
CA GLU A 192 8.03 12.48 16.56
C GLU A 192 6.56 12.73 16.22
N ASP A 193 6.30 13.54 15.18
CA ASP A 193 4.97 13.73 14.61
C ASP A 193 4.41 12.42 13.99
N MET A 194 5.25 11.38 13.87
CA MET A 194 4.87 10.03 13.44
C MET A 194 4.45 9.11 14.60
N LYS A 195 4.50 9.56 15.86
CA LYS A 195 3.90 8.86 17.01
C LYS A 195 2.38 8.74 16.76
N GLY A 196 1.86 7.51 16.84
CA GLY A 196 0.43 7.24 16.57
C GLY A 196 0.12 6.53 15.25
N ALA A 197 1.12 6.30 14.37
CA ALA A 197 0.91 5.59 13.10
C ALA A 197 0.21 4.22 13.23
N GLY A 198 0.43 3.53 14.35
CA GLY A 198 -0.25 2.28 14.71
C GLY A 198 -1.75 2.48 14.88
N TYR A 199 -2.15 3.35 15.80
CA TYR A 199 -3.55 3.68 16.07
C TYR A 199 -4.26 4.28 14.86
N ASP A 200 -3.59 5.17 14.10
CA ASP A 200 -4.10 5.69 12.82
C ASP A 200 -4.41 4.55 11.85
N SER A 201 -3.50 3.58 11.74
CA SER A 201 -3.72 2.41 10.87
C SER A 201 -4.93 1.59 11.33
N LEU A 202 -5.11 1.33 12.63
CA LEU A 202 -6.28 0.60 13.15
C LEU A 202 -7.59 1.35 12.84
N ASN A 203 -7.60 2.67 13.08
CA ASN A 203 -8.75 3.52 12.81
C ASN A 203 -9.08 3.58 11.31
N ASP A 204 -8.08 3.70 10.43
CA ASP A 204 -8.28 3.73 8.99
C ASP A 204 -8.90 2.43 8.45
N HIS A 205 -8.48 1.25 8.94
CA HIS A 205 -9.09 -0.02 8.53
C HIS A 205 -10.53 -0.13 9.04
N THR A 206 -10.76 0.27 10.30
CA THR A 206 -12.10 0.30 10.89
C THR A 206 -13.02 1.23 10.10
N MET A 207 -12.56 2.44 9.78
CA MET A 207 -13.32 3.41 8.99
C MET A 207 -13.68 2.85 7.61
N ARG A 208 -12.71 2.24 6.90
CA ARG A 208 -12.95 1.65 5.58
C ARG A 208 -13.93 0.49 5.63
N LEU A 209 -13.77 -0.44 6.57
CA LEU A 209 -14.66 -1.59 6.76
C LEU A 209 -16.12 -1.15 6.92
N TYR A 210 -16.38 -0.17 7.78
CA TYR A 210 -17.75 0.31 8.01
C TYR A 210 -18.26 1.22 6.89
N ARG A 211 -17.38 2.01 6.26
CA ARG A 211 -17.75 2.84 5.10
C ARG A 211 -18.21 1.98 3.92
N PHE A 212 -17.53 0.87 3.65
CA PHE A 212 -17.86 -0.03 2.55
C PHE A 212 -18.83 -1.15 2.94
N LYS A 213 -19.35 -1.15 4.18
CA LYS A 213 -20.25 -2.21 4.68
C LYS A 213 -21.43 -2.49 3.73
N PRO A 214 -22.18 -1.49 3.23
CA PRO A 214 -23.34 -1.75 2.35
C PRO A 214 -22.98 -2.50 1.07
N ASP A 215 -21.86 -2.14 0.43
CA ASP A 215 -21.43 -2.75 -0.83
C ASP A 215 -20.72 -4.08 -0.60
N THR A 216 -19.96 -4.20 0.48
CA THR A 216 -19.27 -5.44 0.86
C THR A 216 -20.27 -6.56 1.16
N LEU A 217 -21.41 -6.21 1.79
CA LEU A 217 -22.48 -7.15 2.12
C LEU A 217 -23.19 -7.75 0.91
N LYS A 218 -23.05 -7.16 -0.28
CA LYS A 218 -23.53 -7.75 -1.53
C LYS A 218 -22.69 -8.96 -1.97
N CYS A 219 -21.48 -9.09 -1.42
CA CYS A 219 -20.48 -10.03 -1.87
C CYS A 219 -20.12 -11.08 -0.80
N VAL A 220 -19.95 -10.64 0.45
CA VAL A 220 -19.52 -11.49 1.56
C VAL A 220 -20.23 -11.13 2.85
N SER A 221 -20.27 -12.07 3.80
CA SER A 221 -20.77 -11.80 5.15
C SER A 221 -19.94 -10.70 5.83
N PHE A 222 -20.57 -9.92 6.74
CA PHE A 222 -19.82 -8.89 7.46
C PHE A 222 -18.73 -9.49 8.36
N HIS A 223 -18.94 -10.72 8.85
CA HIS A 223 -17.91 -11.48 9.56
C HIS A 223 -16.69 -11.75 8.69
N ASN A 224 -16.88 -12.24 7.45
CA ASN A 224 -15.80 -12.43 6.49
C ASN A 224 -15.06 -11.10 6.21
N ALA A 225 -15.80 -10.00 6.04
CA ALA A 225 -15.20 -8.67 5.89
C ALA A 225 -14.36 -8.25 7.12
N MET A 226 -14.83 -8.53 8.33
CA MET A 226 -14.07 -8.31 9.58
C MET A 226 -12.81 -9.17 9.63
N GLN A 227 -12.90 -10.47 9.29
CA GLN A 227 -11.75 -11.37 9.23
C GLN A 227 -10.71 -10.91 8.19
N ARG A 228 -11.13 -10.49 6.98
CA ARG A 228 -10.24 -9.93 5.95
C ARG A 228 -9.53 -8.66 6.43
N SER A 229 -10.26 -7.77 7.13
CA SER A 229 -9.68 -6.57 7.74
C SER A 229 -8.64 -6.93 8.82
N TRP A 230 -8.96 -7.93 9.65
CA TRP A 230 -8.08 -8.45 10.71
C TRP A 230 -6.80 -9.08 10.14
N ARG A 231 -6.95 -9.95 9.14
CA ARG A 231 -5.82 -10.61 8.44
C ARG A 231 -4.91 -9.59 7.77
N ASN A 232 -5.45 -8.54 7.15
CA ASN A 232 -4.62 -7.45 6.60
C ASN A 232 -3.73 -6.83 7.69
N LEU A 233 -4.29 -6.53 8.86
CA LEU A 233 -3.53 -5.97 9.98
C LEU A 233 -2.49 -6.94 10.55
N GLN A 234 -2.76 -8.25 10.54
CA GLN A 234 -1.78 -9.28 10.89
C GLN A 234 -0.63 -9.34 9.87
N ILE A 235 -0.94 -9.38 8.56
CA ILE A 235 0.04 -9.38 7.47
C ILE A 235 0.93 -8.12 7.52
N ARG A 236 0.34 -6.98 7.87
CA ARG A 236 1.08 -5.71 8.00
C ARG A 236 1.91 -5.63 9.30
N GLY A 237 1.78 -6.61 10.20
CA GLY A 237 2.52 -6.66 11.45
C GLY A 237 2.00 -5.69 12.52
N TYR A 238 0.72 -5.30 12.46
CA TYR A 238 0.05 -4.62 13.58
C TYR A 238 -0.53 -5.63 14.56
N LEU A 239 -1.05 -6.76 14.09
CA LEU A 239 -1.58 -7.79 14.97
C LEU A 239 -0.68 -9.03 14.95
N GLY A 240 -0.61 -9.74 16.06
CA GLY A 240 0.07 -11.04 16.14
C GLY A 240 -0.73 -12.06 15.35
N LYS A 241 -0.06 -12.96 14.61
CA LYS A 241 -0.74 -13.96 13.78
C LYS A 241 -1.66 -14.90 14.59
N ASN A 242 -1.33 -15.15 15.85
CA ASN A 242 -2.14 -15.99 16.75
C ASN A 242 -3.24 -15.23 17.52
N VAL A 243 -3.39 -13.91 17.31
CA VAL A 243 -4.49 -13.15 17.94
C VAL A 243 -5.73 -13.27 17.07
N SER A 244 -6.75 -13.96 17.56
CA SER A 244 -7.99 -14.24 16.82
C SER A 244 -8.95 -13.05 16.85
N LEU A 245 -9.82 -12.97 15.84
CA LEU A 245 -10.96 -12.06 15.81
C LEU A 245 -11.93 -12.42 16.96
N PRO A 246 -12.23 -11.50 17.91
CA PRO A 246 -13.03 -11.83 19.10
C PRO A 246 -14.54 -11.69 18.86
N PHE A 247 -14.99 -11.91 17.63
CA PHE A 247 -16.41 -11.81 17.26
C PHE A 247 -16.78 -13.02 16.43
N THR A 248 -17.88 -13.68 16.80
CA THR A 248 -18.45 -14.79 16.04
C THR A 248 -19.22 -14.28 14.81
N ARG A 249 -19.56 -15.21 13.91
CA ARG A 249 -20.41 -14.91 12.74
C ARG A 249 -21.76 -14.30 13.10
N VAL A 250 -22.35 -14.74 14.21
CA VAL A 250 -23.66 -14.27 14.71
C VAL A 250 -23.56 -12.85 15.26
N GLU A 251 -22.51 -12.55 16.02
CA GLU A 251 -22.32 -11.24 16.64
C GLU A 251 -21.93 -10.16 15.62
N ALA A 252 -21.15 -10.52 14.59
CA ALA A 252 -20.56 -9.59 13.64
C ALA A 252 -21.56 -8.55 13.09
N GLY A 253 -22.79 -8.97 12.76
CA GLY A 253 -23.83 -8.11 12.20
C GLY A 253 -24.16 -6.87 13.06
N SER A 254 -24.12 -7.02 14.39
CA SER A 254 -24.50 -5.99 15.37
C SER A 254 -23.31 -5.18 15.91
N VAL A 255 -22.06 -5.61 15.67
CA VAL A 255 -20.86 -4.94 16.17
C VAL A 255 -20.77 -3.52 15.62
N LYS A 256 -20.77 -2.53 16.51
CA LYS A 256 -20.59 -1.12 16.17
C LYS A 256 -19.13 -0.80 15.88
N ARG A 257 -18.89 0.23 15.07
CA ARG A 257 -17.55 0.68 14.68
C ARG A 257 -16.59 0.87 15.86
N ASN A 258 -17.04 1.56 16.89
CA ASN A 258 -16.20 1.83 18.06
C ASN A 258 -15.87 0.54 18.83
N THR A 259 -16.82 -0.39 18.94
CA THR A 259 -16.59 -1.71 19.56
C THR A 259 -15.53 -2.51 18.80
N PHE A 260 -15.61 -2.52 17.46
CA PHE A 260 -14.59 -3.18 16.63
C PHE A 260 -13.21 -2.51 16.76
N LEU A 261 -13.17 -1.17 16.78
CA LEU A 261 -11.92 -0.43 16.99
C LEU A 261 -11.29 -0.72 18.36
N SER A 262 -12.10 -0.78 19.44
CA SER A 262 -11.63 -1.14 20.77
C SER A 262 -11.02 -2.55 20.78
N ALA A 263 -11.68 -3.52 20.14
CA ALA A 263 -11.13 -4.88 20.01
C ALA A 263 -9.79 -4.90 19.25
N LEU A 264 -9.66 -4.10 18.19
CA LEU A 264 -8.40 -3.95 17.45
C LEU A 264 -7.29 -3.33 18.30
N VAL A 265 -7.62 -2.34 19.14
CA VAL A 265 -6.67 -1.72 20.06
C VAL A 265 -6.19 -2.74 21.11
N THR A 266 -7.11 -3.47 21.75
CA THR A 266 -6.77 -4.53 22.70
C THR A 266 -5.91 -5.62 22.06
N ALA A 267 -6.24 -6.01 20.83
CA ALA A 267 -5.43 -6.96 20.07
C ALA A 267 -4.04 -6.39 19.75
N TYR A 268 -3.94 -5.13 19.30
CA TYR A 268 -2.68 -4.48 18.99
C TYR A 268 -1.73 -4.40 20.20
N GLU A 269 -2.28 -4.11 21.38
CA GLU A 269 -1.55 -4.02 22.64
C GLU A 269 -1.09 -5.39 23.15
N SER A 270 -1.88 -6.44 22.94
CA SER A 270 -1.53 -7.83 23.30
C SER A 270 -0.66 -8.55 22.27
N SER A 271 -0.38 -7.94 21.11
CA SER A 271 0.24 -8.61 19.96
C SER A 271 1.78 -8.78 20.01
N GLY A 272 2.35 -9.01 21.19
CA GLY A 272 3.78 -9.30 21.37
C GLY A 272 4.72 -8.22 20.83
N SER A 273 6.01 -8.57 20.70
CA SER A 273 7.04 -7.61 20.29
C SER A 273 6.88 -7.16 18.83
N LYS A 274 7.37 -5.95 18.51
CA LYS A 274 7.41 -5.46 17.11
C LYS A 274 8.24 -6.37 16.21
N SER A 275 9.31 -6.98 16.73
CA SER A 275 10.15 -7.91 15.99
C SER A 275 9.38 -9.19 15.62
N TYR A 276 8.63 -9.75 16.58
CA TYR A 276 7.74 -10.88 16.35
C TYR A 276 6.73 -10.60 15.23
N ARG A 277 6.00 -9.47 15.30
CA ARG A 277 4.99 -9.12 14.29
C ARG A 277 5.57 -8.80 12.90
N ARG A 278 6.82 -8.33 12.83
CA ARG A 278 7.49 -8.06 11.54
C ARG A 278 7.67 -9.34 10.71
N ALA A 279 7.78 -10.50 11.35
CA ALA A 279 7.89 -11.78 10.66
C ALA A 279 6.62 -12.13 9.87
N ASN A 280 5.43 -11.74 10.35
CA ASN A 280 4.14 -12.04 9.71
C ASN A 280 4.13 -11.64 8.23
N ARG A 281 4.69 -10.46 7.90
CA ARG A 281 4.72 -9.99 6.51
C ARG A 281 5.57 -10.88 5.62
N ARG A 282 6.72 -11.33 6.15
CA ARG A 282 7.64 -12.22 5.42
C ARG A 282 6.98 -13.56 5.17
N GLU A 283 6.38 -14.15 6.20
CA GLU A 283 5.65 -15.41 6.13
C GLU A 283 4.48 -15.36 5.14
N ALA A 284 3.61 -14.35 5.25
CA ALA A 284 2.49 -14.17 4.33
C ALA A 284 2.95 -13.97 2.87
N MET A 285 4.09 -13.29 2.68
CA MET A 285 4.66 -13.11 1.34
C MET A 285 5.19 -14.43 0.78
N MET A 286 5.88 -15.25 1.60
CA MET A 286 6.31 -16.58 1.19
C MET A 286 5.12 -17.48 0.85
N GLU A 287 4.07 -17.46 1.68
CA GLU A 287 2.83 -18.19 1.41
C GLU A 287 2.20 -17.76 0.06
N ALA A 288 2.12 -16.46 -0.20
CA ALA A 288 1.52 -15.93 -1.43
C ALA A 288 2.37 -16.29 -2.66
N TYR A 289 3.66 -15.98 -2.65
CA TYR A 289 4.54 -16.26 -3.79
C TYR A 289 4.78 -17.76 -4.02
N GLY A 290 4.65 -18.60 -2.98
CA GLY A 290 4.70 -20.05 -3.13
C GLY A 290 3.57 -20.62 -4.00
N THR A 291 2.49 -19.85 -4.22
CA THR A 291 1.40 -20.22 -5.15
C THR A 291 1.66 -19.81 -6.60
N VAL A 292 2.68 -19.00 -6.87
CA VAL A 292 3.02 -18.50 -8.22
C VAL A 292 3.96 -19.47 -8.91
N CYS A 293 3.66 -19.87 -10.16
CA CYS A 293 4.53 -20.78 -10.90
C CYS A 293 5.86 -20.13 -11.30
N THR A 294 6.88 -20.95 -11.58
CA THR A 294 8.22 -20.49 -11.96
C THR A 294 8.21 -19.52 -13.13
N ASP A 295 7.43 -19.84 -14.17
CA ASP A 295 7.39 -19.05 -15.41
C ASP A 295 6.84 -17.64 -15.16
N ASP A 296 5.80 -17.52 -14.33
CA ASP A 296 5.24 -16.23 -13.96
C ASP A 296 6.19 -15.44 -13.05
N LEU A 297 6.93 -16.10 -12.15
CA LEU A 297 7.99 -15.45 -11.35
C LEU A 297 9.11 -14.87 -12.24
N GLU A 298 9.55 -15.60 -13.27
CA GLU A 298 10.54 -15.11 -14.22
C GLU A 298 10.00 -13.95 -15.07
N ARG A 299 8.72 -14.01 -15.47
CA ARG A 299 8.07 -12.88 -16.16
C ARG A 299 7.98 -11.64 -15.27
N LEU A 300 7.64 -11.79 -14.00
CA LEU A 300 7.67 -10.69 -13.02
C LEU A 300 9.08 -10.09 -12.92
N ARG A 301 10.12 -10.93 -12.87
CA ARG A 301 11.51 -10.50 -12.82
C ARG A 301 11.85 -9.61 -14.03
N GLN A 302 11.41 -9.99 -15.23
CA GLN A 302 11.62 -9.19 -16.44
C GLN A 302 10.82 -7.89 -16.44
N ILE A 303 9.54 -7.92 -16.02
CA ILE A 303 8.67 -6.74 -15.96
C ILE A 303 9.28 -5.64 -15.08
N PHE A 304 9.85 -6.03 -13.93
CA PHE A 304 10.45 -5.11 -12.98
C PHE A 304 11.95 -4.89 -13.20
N LYS A 305 12.54 -5.36 -14.32
CA LYS A 305 13.99 -5.31 -14.60
C LYS A 305 14.63 -3.96 -14.27
N LEU A 306 14.01 -2.87 -14.73
CA LEU A 306 14.52 -1.53 -14.51
C LEU A 306 14.39 -1.07 -13.05
N ASP A 307 13.36 -1.51 -12.32
CA ASP A 307 13.26 -1.21 -10.88
C ASP A 307 14.42 -1.86 -10.10
N TRP A 308 14.81 -3.09 -10.44
CA TRP A 308 15.92 -3.77 -9.77
C TRP A 308 17.24 -3.04 -9.99
N ILE A 309 17.53 -2.68 -11.24
CA ILE A 309 18.78 -2.03 -11.65
C ILE A 309 18.85 -0.61 -11.07
N LEU A 310 17.79 0.19 -11.22
CA LEU A 310 17.80 1.60 -10.83
C LEU A 310 17.84 1.79 -9.31
N PHE A 311 17.25 0.86 -8.54
CA PHE A 311 17.08 1.01 -7.10
C PHE A 311 17.87 -0.02 -6.27
N GLY A 312 18.73 -0.82 -6.90
CA GLY A 312 19.65 -1.72 -6.22
C GLY A 312 18.98 -2.89 -5.49
N TYR A 313 17.87 -3.42 -6.02
CA TYR A 313 17.19 -4.56 -5.42
C TYR A 313 17.66 -5.88 -6.02
N ASN A 314 17.72 -6.94 -5.18
CA ASN A 314 17.89 -8.31 -5.65
C ASN A 314 16.65 -8.76 -6.45
N ASP A 315 16.86 -9.14 -7.71
CA ASP A 315 15.81 -9.59 -8.63
C ASP A 315 15.47 -11.08 -8.48
N ARG A 316 16.26 -11.83 -7.69
CA ARG A 316 16.05 -13.25 -7.38
C ARG A 316 16.24 -13.54 -5.88
N PRO A 317 15.39 -13.00 -4.99
CA PRO A 317 15.50 -13.26 -3.56
C PRO A 317 15.16 -14.73 -3.21
N ILE A 318 16.01 -15.34 -2.38
CA ILE A 318 15.91 -16.75 -1.98
C ILE A 318 14.56 -17.08 -1.34
N GLU A 319 13.98 -16.14 -0.58
CA GLU A 319 12.67 -16.31 0.05
C GLU A 319 11.54 -16.55 -0.95
N ILE A 320 11.63 -15.97 -2.15
CA ILE A 320 10.56 -16.03 -3.16
C ILE A 320 10.82 -17.17 -4.15
N PHE A 321 12.07 -17.38 -4.57
CA PHE A 321 12.38 -18.33 -5.63
C PHE A 321 12.66 -19.75 -5.12
N GLU A 322 13.07 -19.89 -3.86
CA GLU A 322 13.48 -21.18 -3.29
C GLU A 322 12.62 -21.54 -2.08
N LEU A 323 12.62 -20.71 -1.03
CA LEU A 323 12.01 -21.08 0.26
C LEU A 323 10.48 -21.09 0.23
N SER A 324 9.85 -20.23 -0.59
CA SER A 324 8.39 -20.12 -0.69
C SER A 324 7.70 -21.44 -1.08
N ARG A 325 8.37 -22.27 -1.90
CA ARG A 325 7.84 -23.56 -2.39
C ARG A 325 7.81 -24.64 -1.30
N HIS A 326 8.66 -24.50 -0.30
CA HIS A 326 8.80 -25.42 0.81
C HIS A 326 8.28 -24.82 2.12
N TYR A 327 7.57 -23.69 2.04
CA TYR A 327 7.04 -23.01 3.20
C TYR A 327 5.99 -23.90 3.91
N ASN A 328 6.39 -24.47 5.04
CA ASN A 328 5.50 -25.27 5.88
C ASN A 328 4.52 -24.35 6.63
N LYS A 329 3.23 -24.49 6.34
CA LYS A 329 2.18 -23.61 6.86
C LYS A 329 1.80 -24.02 8.28
N SER A 330 2.44 -23.43 9.30
CA SER A 330 1.93 -23.48 10.68
C SER A 330 0.71 -22.56 10.88
N PHE A 331 0.48 -21.64 9.94
CA PHE A 331 -0.57 -20.64 9.95
C PHE A 331 -0.87 -20.21 8.51
N SER A 332 -2.15 -20.02 8.18
CA SER A 332 -2.60 -19.57 6.86
C SER A 332 -3.10 -18.13 6.93
N PHE A 333 -2.43 -17.22 6.22
CA PHE A 333 -2.82 -15.79 6.20
C PHE A 333 -4.00 -15.50 5.29
N PHE A 334 -4.28 -16.37 4.33
CA PHE A 334 -5.27 -16.14 3.28
C PHE A 334 -6.48 -17.08 3.36
N ASP A 335 -6.51 -17.95 4.36
CA ASP A 335 -7.69 -18.71 4.72
C ASP A 335 -8.61 -17.83 5.59
N VAL A 336 -9.67 -17.34 4.96
CA VAL A 336 -10.71 -16.48 5.53
C VAL A 336 -12.04 -17.20 5.31
N GLU A 337 -12.63 -17.71 6.38
CA GLU A 337 -13.89 -18.47 6.36
C GLU A 337 -15.03 -17.67 5.68
N GLU A 338 -15.82 -18.32 4.83
CA GLU A 338 -16.97 -17.70 4.13
C GLU A 338 -18.19 -17.43 5.02
#